data_AF-A0A7Y5SHN6-F1
#
_entry.id   AF-A0A7Y5SHN6-F1
#
_cell.length_a   1.000
_cell.length_b   1.000
_cell.length_c   1.000
_cell.angle_alpha   90.00
_cell.angle_beta   90.00
_cell.angle_gamma   90.00
#
_symmetry.space_group_name_H-M   'P 1'
#
loop_
_entity.id
_entity.type
_entity.pdbx_description
1 polymer ?
#
loop_
_entity_poly.entity_id
_entity_poly.type
_entity_poly.pdbx_seq_one_letter_code
_entity_poly.pdbx_strand_id
1 'polypeptide(L)' 'MERRTEAGRLLIAVLTDEGLVGLGSVFTSDHLVRGALALLEPLYRGENALEPERVSEKFHQNTFWTGRGGWRWI' A
#
# COMPACT_ATOMS: atom_id res chain seq x y z
N MET A 1 5.17 3.48 -27.74
CA MET A 1 5.44 2.61 -26.56
C MET A 1 4.09 2.18 -26.02
N GLU A 2 3.63 1.01 -26.49
CA GLU A 2 2.27 0.50 -26.28
C GLU A 2 2.13 -0.02 -24.84
N ARG A 3 1.36 0.68 -24.00
CA ARG A 3 0.99 0.16 -22.69
C ARG A 3 -0.27 -0.69 -22.88
N ARG A 4 -0.10 -2.01 -22.98
CA ARG A 4 -1.19 -2.94 -22.73
C ARG A 4 -1.47 -2.94 -21.24
N THR A 5 -2.52 -2.23 -20.83
CA THR A 5 -3.05 -2.33 -19.47
C THR A 5 -4.08 -3.44 -19.49
N GLU A 6 -3.68 -4.68 -19.18
CA GLU A 6 -4.65 -5.72 -18.85
C GLU A 6 -5.38 -5.31 -17.57
N ALA A 7 -6.66 -4.96 -17.72
CA ALA A 7 -7.52 -4.58 -16.62
C ALA A 7 -7.78 -5.81 -15.74
N GLY A 8 -7.11 -5.87 -14.59
CA GLY A 8 -7.40 -6.86 -13.57
C GLY A 8 -6.52 -6.75 -12.35
N ARG A 9 -5.22 -6.48 -12.53
CA ARG A 9 -4.24 -6.54 -11.44
C ARG A 9 -3.18 -5.45 -11.61
N LEU A 10 -3.10 -4.51 -10.66
CA LEU A 10 -1.96 -3.62 -10.53
C LEU A 10 -0.85 -4.33 -9.73
N LEU A 11 0.39 -4.18 -10.18
CA LEU A 11 1.58 -4.64 -9.46
C LEU A 11 2.21 -3.47 -8.71
N ILE A 12 2.58 -3.70 -7.46
CA ILE A 12 3.29 -2.75 -6.60
C ILE A 12 4.66 -3.34 -6.32
N ALA A 13 5.72 -2.55 -6.56
CA ALA A 13 7.09 -2.91 -6.22
C ALA A 13 7.53 -2.04 -5.03
N VAL A 14 8.00 -2.70 -3.97
CA VAL A 14 8.63 -2.06 -2.81
C VAL A 14 10.14 -2.17 -3.02
N LEU A 15 10.80 -1.03 -3.18
CA LEU A 15 12.24 -0.95 -3.36
C LEU A 15 12.89 -0.63 -2.01
N THR A 16 13.82 -1.48 -1.58
CA THR A 16 14.65 -1.19 -0.40
C THR A 16 15.98 -0.58 -0.83
N ASP A 17 16.61 0.11 0.11
CA ASP A 17 17.98 0.66 0.01
C ASP A 17 19.06 -0.43 -0.12
N GLU A 18 18.80 -1.62 0.42
CA GLU A 18 19.64 -2.81 0.24
C GLU A 18 19.51 -3.47 -1.15
N GLY A 19 18.69 -2.91 -2.05
CA GLY A 19 18.47 -3.44 -3.39
C GLY A 19 17.52 -4.63 -3.46
N LEU A 20 16.81 -4.94 -2.36
CA LEU A 20 15.75 -5.94 -2.36
C LEU A 20 14.46 -5.35 -2.94
N VAL A 21 13.74 -6.18 -3.68
CA VAL A 21 12.46 -5.78 -4.29
C VAL A 21 11.36 -6.71 -3.81
N GLY A 22 10.41 -6.16 -3.06
CA GLY A 22 9.16 -6.84 -2.71
C GLY A 22 8.11 -6.62 -3.81
N LEU A 23 7.48 -7.69 -4.28
CA LEU A 23 6.41 -7.60 -5.29
C LEU A 23 5.06 -7.93 -4.66
N GLY A 24 4.12 -7.01 -4.78
CA GLY A 24 2.74 -7.16 -4.36
C GLY A 24 1.78 -6.92 -5.51
N SER A 25 0.52 -7.31 -5.31
CA SER A 25 -0.51 -7.05 -6.30
C SER A 25 -1.83 -6.65 -5.69
N VAL A 26 -2.51 -5.74 -6.36
CA VAL A 26 -3.78 -5.19 -5.90
C VAL A 26 -4.80 -5.21 -7.04
N PHE A 27 -6.02 -5.62 -6.70
CA PHE A 27 -7.13 -5.77 -7.64
C PHE A 27 -8.09 -4.59 -7.48
N THR A 28 -7.66 -3.40 -7.91
CA THR A 28 -8.48 -2.17 -7.90
C THR A 28 -8.03 -1.22 -9.01
N SER A 29 -8.67 -0.06 -9.16
CA SER A 29 -8.29 0.94 -10.17
C SER A 29 -6.98 1.66 -9.81
N ASP A 30 -6.19 2.01 -10.83
CA ASP A 30 -4.91 2.74 -10.67
C ASP A 30 -5.06 4.01 -9.81
N HIS A 31 -6.13 4.78 -10.04
CA HIS A 31 -6.40 6.02 -9.32
C HIS A 31 -6.58 5.79 -7.81
N LEU A 32 -7.26 4.71 -7.42
CA LEU A 32 -7.44 4.36 -6.01
C LEU A 32 -6.13 3.91 -5.37
N VAL A 33 -5.31 3.14 -6.10
CA VAL A 33 -3.99 2.72 -5.61
C VAL A 33 -3.10 3.94 -5.36
N ARG A 34 -3.05 4.90 -6.30
CA ARG A 34 -2.26 6.12 -6.15
C ARG A 34 -2.72 6.97 -4.97
N GLY A 35 -4.03 7.15 -4.81
CA GLY A 35 -4.59 7.88 -3.67
C GLY A 35 -4.22 7.23 -2.34
N ALA A 36 -4.32 5.90 -2.24
CA ALA A 36 -3.93 5.16 -1.04
C ALA A 36 -2.43 5.25 -0.77
N LEU A 37 -1.57 5.11 -1.80
CA LEU A 37 -0.12 5.22 -1.65
C LEU A 37 0.31 6.62 -1.18
N ALA A 38 -0.35 7.68 -1.65
CA ALA A 38 -0.08 9.05 -1.22
C ALA A 38 -0.41 9.26 0.27
N LEU A 39 -1.49 8.64 0.77
CA LEU A 39 -1.84 8.67 2.19
C LEU A 39 -0.86 7.86 3.05
N LEU A 40 -0.39 6.72 2.53
CA LEU A 40 0.49 5.80 3.26
C LEU A 40 1.98 6.21 3.18
N GLU A 41 2.38 7.05 2.22
CA GLU A 41 3.77 7.47 1.97
C GLU A 41 4.54 7.91 3.23
N PRO A 42 3.97 8.72 4.15
CA PRO A 42 4.66 9.13 5.37
C PRO A 42 4.89 7.97 6.35
N LEU A 43 4.12 6.89 6.21
CA LEU A 43 4.10 5.80 7.18
C LEU A 43 5.09 4.69 6.85
N TYR A 44 5.45 4.49 5.58
CA TYR A 44 6.41 3.46 5.15
C TYR A 44 7.75 3.99 4.67
N ARG A 45 7.87 5.27 4.33
CA ARG A 45 9.16 5.83 3.89
C ARG A 45 10.16 5.79 5.05
N GLY A 46 11.26 5.06 4.87
CA GLY A 46 12.31 4.91 5.87
C GLY A 46 12.02 3.86 6.96
N GLU A 47 10.96 3.06 6.80
CA GLU A 47 10.69 1.94 7.70
C GLU A 47 11.54 0.71 7.34
N ASN A 48 11.76 -0.15 8.34
CA ASN A 48 12.50 -1.38 8.16
C ASN A 48 11.70 -2.40 7.32
N ALA A 49 12.25 -2.78 6.18
CA ALA A 49 11.64 -3.76 5.27
C ALA A 49 11.64 -5.21 5.82
N LEU A 50 12.42 -5.50 6.87
CA LEU A 50 12.48 -6.81 7.54
C LEU A 50 11.34 -7.03 8.55
N GLU A 51 10.55 -6.00 8.86
CA GLU A 51 9.42 -6.07 9.80
C GLU A 51 8.09 -5.67 9.13
N PRO A 52 7.67 -6.37 8.05
CA PRO A 52 6.48 -5.99 7.30
C PRO A 52 5.19 -6.02 8.14
N GLU A 53 5.11 -6.87 9.17
CA GLU A 53 3.99 -6.95 10.10
C GLU A 53 3.86 -5.67 10.93
N ARG A 54 4.97 -5.11 11.41
CA ARG A 54 4.99 -3.85 12.18
C ARG A 54 4.53 -2.68 11.33
N VAL A 55 4.99 -2.60 10.08
CA VAL A 55 4.56 -1.57 9.12
C VAL A 55 3.08 -1.74 8.75
N SER A 56 2.62 -2.98 8.58
CA SER A 56 1.21 -3.29 8.31
C SER A 56 0.30 -2.90 9.48
N GLU A 57 0.72 -3.16 10.72
CA GLU A 57 0.00 -2.73 11.91
C GLU A 57 -0.06 -1.19 12.01
N LYS A 58 1.06 -0.51 11.75
CA LYS A 58 1.10 0.96 11.67
C LYS A 58 0.11 1.50 10.63
N PHE A 59 -0.01 0.86 9.47
CA PHE A 59 -1.01 1.23 8.46
C PHE A 59 -2.44 1.01 8.96
N HIS A 60 -2.72 -0.12 9.61
CA HIS A 60 -4.06 -0.40 10.16
C HIS A 60 -4.48 0.66 11.17
N GLN A 61 -3.58 1.07 12.08
CA GLN A 61 -3.85 2.11 13.08
C GLN A 61 -3.99 3.52 12.49
N ASN A 62 -3.48 3.78 11.27
CA ASN A 62 -3.55 5.10 10.62
C ASN A 62 -4.58 5.19 9.49
N THR A 63 -5.25 4.10 9.13
CA THR A 63 -6.27 4.08 8.06
C THR A 63 -7.63 3.63 8.55
N PHE A 64 -7.83 3.51 9.87
CA PHE A 64 -9.11 3.07 10.43
C PHE A 64 -10.25 4.06 10.12
N TRP A 65 -9.96 5.37 9.98
CA TRP A 65 -10.96 6.40 9.71
C TRP A 65 -11.27 6.61 8.21
N THR A 66 -10.47 6.08 7.28
CA THR A 66 -10.61 6.35 5.83
C THR A 66 -11.66 5.47 5.12
N GLY A 67 -12.68 4.99 5.85
CA GLY A 67 -13.87 4.38 5.22
C GLY A 67 -13.97 2.86 5.25
N ARG A 68 -13.34 2.15 6.19
CA ARG A 68 -13.74 0.76 6.53
C ARG A 68 -15.03 0.78 7.36
N GLY A 69 -16.13 1.24 6.76
CA GLY A 69 -17.41 1.54 7.43
C GLY A 69 -17.72 0.69 8.67
N GLY A 70 -17.99 1.38 9.76
CA GLY A 70 -18.49 0.80 11.00
C GLY A 70 -18.00 1.59 12.19
N TRP A 71 -18.86 2.44 12.73
CA TRP A 71 -18.79 2.83 14.13
C TRP A 71 -18.77 1.54 14.94
N ARG A 72 -17.58 1.05 15.29
CA ARG A 72 -17.45 0.19 16.45
C ARG A 72 -17.51 1.16 17.62
N TRP A 73 -18.74 1.40 18.07
CA TRP A 73 -18.97 1.83 19.43
C TRP A 73 -18.22 0.86 20.35
N ILE A 74 -17.68 1.44 21.44
CA ILE A 74 -16.86 0.88 22.53
C ILE A 74 -15.42 0.45 22.19
#